data_AF-A0A969X6M5-F1
#
_entry.id   AF-A0A969X6M5-F1
#
_cell.length_a   1.000
_cell.length_b   1.000
_cell.length_c   1.000
_cell.angle_alpha   90.00
_cell.angle_beta   90.00
_cell.angle_gamma   90.00
#
_symmetry.space_group_name_H-M   'P 1'
#
loop_
_entity.id
_entity.type
_entity.pdbx_description
1 polymer ?
#
loop_
_entity_poly.entity_id
_entity_poly.type
_entity_poly.pdbx_seq_one_letter_code
_entity_poly.pdbx_strand_id
1 'polypeptide(L)' 'AGQGVAYLDDGTMIVVEGGKRHIGENIEVLVTSVLQTAAGRMIFAKPKYAAERLSGGVK' A
#
# COMPACT_ATOMS: atom_id res chain seq x y z
N ALA A 1 -14.79 -0.19 3.24
CA ALA A 1 -13.89 -1.07 2.47
C ALA A 1 -13.60 -0.43 1.12
N GLY A 2 -12.32 -0.23 0.77
CA GLY A 2 -11.93 0.32 -0.52
C GLY A 2 -10.42 0.31 -0.68
N GLN A 3 -9.93 -0.09 -1.84
CA GLN A 3 -8.50 -0.14 -2.16
C GLN A 3 -8.13 1.00 -3.11
N GLY A 4 -6.87 1.43 -3.04
CA GLY A 4 -6.21 2.19 -4.10
C GLY A 4 -5.24 1.29 -4.84
N VAL A 5 -4.97 1.60 -6.10
CA VAL A 5 -3.94 0.93 -6.89
C VAL A 5 -2.97 1.99 -7.41
N ALA A 6 -1.68 1.70 -7.29
CA ALA A 6 -0.61 2.46 -7.89
C ALA A 6 0.31 1.51 -8.67
N TYR A 7 1.17 2.07 -9.49
CA TYR A 7 2.16 1.32 -10.26
C TYR A 7 3.54 1.95 -10.05
N LEU A 8 4.56 1.12 -9.97
CA LEU A 8 5.95 1.56 -10.16
C LEU A 8 6.24 1.71 -11.65
N ASP A 9 7.34 2.40 -11.97
CA ASP A 9 7.77 2.63 -13.35
C ASP A 9 8.08 1.34 -14.12
N ASP A 10 8.39 0.26 -13.40
CA ASP A 10 8.63 -1.08 -13.96
C ASP A 10 7.35 -1.89 -14.21
N GLY A 11 6.18 -1.30 -13.93
CA GLY A 11 4.87 -1.95 -14.09
C GLY A 11 4.43 -2.78 -12.88
N THR A 12 5.21 -2.85 -11.80
CA THR A 12 4.81 -3.53 -10.56
C THR A 12 3.55 -2.88 -9.99
N MET A 13 2.50 -3.67 -9.78
CA MET A 13 1.25 -3.21 -9.20
C MET A 13 1.35 -3.14 -7.67
N ILE A 14 0.97 -1.99 -7.10
CA ILE A 14 0.88 -1.74 -5.66
C ILE A 14 -0.60 -1.61 -5.27
N VAL A 15 -1.07 -2.48 -4.38
CA VAL A 15 -2.42 -2.45 -3.84
C VAL A 15 -2.40 -1.87 -2.43
N VAL A 16 -3.08 -0.74 -2.22
CA VAL A 16 -3.12 -0.02 -0.94
C VAL A 16 -4.47 -0.22 -0.26
N GLU A 17 -4.48 -0.94 0.87
CA GLU A 17 -5.68 -1.10 1.69
C GLU A 17 -6.11 0.25 2.28
N GLY A 18 -7.39 0.60 2.16
CA GLY A 18 -7.88 1.91 2.60
C GLY A 18 -7.51 3.06 1.64
N GLY A 19 -6.81 2.76 0.54
CA GLY A 19 -6.31 3.75 -0.41
C GLY A 19 -7.39 4.48 -1.23
N LYS A 20 -8.64 4.00 -1.26
CA LYS A 20 -9.73 4.63 -2.04
C LYS A 20 -9.94 6.12 -1.71
N ARG A 21 -9.72 6.51 -0.45
CA ARG A 21 -9.89 7.92 -0.01
C ARG A 21 -8.71 8.82 -0.35
N HIS A 22 -7.61 8.25 -0.84
CA HIS A 22 -6.35 8.95 -1.14
C HIS A 22 -6.05 8.94 -2.64
N ILE A 23 -7.05 8.66 -3.49
CA ILE A 23 -6.89 8.70 -4.94
C ILE A 23 -6.62 10.14 -5.36
N GLY A 24 -5.53 10.36 -6.10
CA GLY A 24 -5.07 11.69 -6.51
C GLY A 24 -4.19 12.40 -5.47
N GLU A 25 -3.95 11.78 -4.31
CA GLU A 25 -3.05 12.29 -3.28
C GLU A 25 -1.72 11.52 -3.27
N ASN A 26 -0.64 12.23 -2.92
CA ASN A 26 0.63 11.59 -2.62
C ASN A 26 0.69 11.29 -1.12
N ILE A 27 0.71 10.01 -0.75
CA ILE A 27 0.74 9.55 0.65
C ILE A 27 1.90 8.60 0.92
N GLU A 28 2.41 8.61 2.15
CA GLU A 28 3.32 7.57 2.62
C GLU A 28 2.57 6.28 2.96
N VAL A 29 3.09 5.16 2.50
CA VAL A 29 2.55 3.82 2.77
C VAL A 29 3.63 2.92 3.34
N LEU A 30 3.20 1.91 4.11
CA LEU A 30 4.05 0.83 4.58
C LEU A 30 3.71 -0.44 3.81
N VAL A 31 4.74 -1.08 3.26
CA VAL A 31 4.61 -2.38 2.60
C VAL A 31 4.34 -3.45 3.64
N THR A 32 3.24 -4.18 3.47
CA THR A 32 2.84 -5.26 4.38
C THR A 32 3.21 -6.63 3.84
N SER A 33 3.22 -6.81 2.52
CA SER A 33 3.65 -8.05 1.89
C SER A 33 3.99 -7.85 0.41
N VAL A 34 4.75 -8.79 -0.14
CA VAL A 34 5.07 -8.86 -1.56
C VAL A 34 4.65 -10.24 -2.06
N LEU A 35 3.89 -10.28 -3.15
CA LEU A 35 3.54 -11.48 -3.88
C LEU A 35 4.34 -11.50 -5.19
N GLN A 36 5.28 -12.43 -5.31
CA GLN A 36 6.03 -12.67 -6.53
C GLN A 36 5.48 -13.90 -7.24
N THR A 37 5.23 -13.78 -8.54
CA THR A 37 4.84 -14.89 -9.43
C THR A 37 5.73 -14.90 -10.67
N ALA A 38 5.62 -15.94 -11.50
CA ALA A 38 6.29 -15.98 -12.81
C ALA A 38 5.80 -14.87 -13.76
N ALA A 39 4.56 -14.38 -13.58
CA ALA A 39 3.99 -13.32 -14.40
C ALA A 39 4.37 -11.90 -13.92
N GLY A 40 4.99 -11.77 -12.73
CA GLY A 40 5.39 -10.48 -12.19
C GLY A 40 5.26 -10.37 -10.68
N ARG A 41 5.39 -9.13 -10.20
CA ARG A 41 5.37 -8.77 -8.78
C ARG A 41 4.13 -7.94 -8.46
N MET A 42 3.54 -8.21 -7.31
CA MET A 42 2.50 -7.39 -6.69
C MET A 42 2.92 -7.03 -5.27
N ILE A 43 2.73 -5.77 -4.89
CA ILE A 43 3.07 -5.27 -3.55
C ILE A 43 1.77 -4.88 -2.84
N PHE A 44 1.62 -5.28 -1.59
CA PHE A 44 0.50 -4.87 -0.74
C PHE A 44 1.00 -3.89 0.32
N ALA A 45 0.24 -2.83 0.54
CA ALA A 45 0.61 -1.77 1.47
C ALA A 45 -0.61 -1.19 2.20
N LYS A 46 -0.35 -0.41 3.24
CA LYS A 46 -1.36 0.40 3.96
C LYS A 46 -0.82 1.81 4.23
N PRO A 47 -1.68 2.84 4.36
CA PRO A 47 -1.23 4.17 4.77
C PRO A 47 -0.39 4.11 6.05
N LYS A 48 0.74 4.82 6.09
CA LYS A 48 1.66 4.78 7.23
C LYS A 48 0.98 5.14 8.56
N TYR A 49 0.17 6.20 8.55
CA TYR A 49 -0.64 6.60 9.70
C TYR A 49 -1.67 5.56 10.15
N ALA A 50 -2.14 4.69 9.24
CA ALA A 50 -3.03 3.60 9.61
C ALA A 50 -2.27 2.48 10.34
N ALA A 51 -1.03 2.20 9.93
CA ALA A 51 -0.18 1.23 10.62
C ALA A 51 0.25 1.71 12.01
N GLU A 52 0.59 2.99 12.18
CA GLU A 52 0.95 3.58 13.48
C GLU A 52 -0.20 3.48 14.50
N ARG A 53 -1.45 3.56 14.03
CA ARG A 53 -2.65 3.38 14.88
C ARG A 53 -2.88 1.92 15.26
N LEU A 54 -2.39 0.97 14.46
CA LEU A 54 -2.47 -0.47 14.72
C LEU A 54 -1.32 -0.96 15.60
N SER A 55 -0.14 -0.33 15.52
CA SER A 55 1.02 -0.69 16.34
C SER A 55 0.94 -0.22 17.80
N GLY A 56 -0.05 0.62 18.14
CA GLY A 56 -0.18 1.20 19.48
C GLY A 56 0.92 2.24 19.72
N GLY A 57 0.55 3.42 20.20
CA GLY A 57 1.50 4.50 20.41
C GLY A 57 2.63 4.09 21.37
N VAL A 58 3.79 3.80 20.81
CA VAL A 58 5.07 3.88 21.50
C VAL A 58 5.90 4.79 20.63
N LYS A 59 6.02 6.03 21.10
CA LYS A 59 7.07 6.94 20.67
C LYS A 59 8.43 6.30 20.91
#